data_AF-A0A5N1JZW2-F1
#
_entry.id   AF-A0A5N1JZW2-F1
#
_cell.length_a   1.000
_cell.length_b   1.000
_cell.length_c   1.000
_cell.angle_alpha   90.00
_cell.angle_beta   90.00
_cell.angle_gamma   90.00
#
_symmetry.space_group_name_H-M   'P 1'
#
loop_
_entity.id
_entity.type
_entity.pdbx_description
1 polymer ?
#
loop_
_entity_poly.entity_id
_entity_poly.type
_entity_poly.pdbx_seq_one_letter_code
_entity_poly.pdbx_strand_id
1 'polypeptide(L)'
;MINIVSLLVLSSLFWGASTDDGVAYTSSMELQKLEETLLLSLPVSRHNQFHEAKSAWRTYRDIECHYRELNFPMLTTVEECSRSMVHKRAIEVRHHLRWLHGLPGNVQ
;
A
#
# COMPACT_ATOMS: atom_id res chain seq x y z
N MET A 1 -25.62 44.68 3.55
CA MET A 1 -26.23 43.37 3.25
C MET A 1 -25.26 42.60 2.36
N ILE A 2 -24.47 41.72 2.95
CA ILE A 2 -23.48 40.90 2.21
C ILE A 2 -24.21 39.64 1.74
N ASN A 3 -24.19 39.42 0.44
CA ASN A 3 -24.94 38.37 -0.25
C ASN A 3 -24.28 37.00 -0.01
N ILE A 4 -24.95 36.11 0.71
CA ILE A 4 -24.42 34.80 1.16
C ILE A 4 -24.14 33.85 -0.03
N VAL A 5 -24.66 34.16 -1.21
CA VAL A 5 -24.46 33.34 -2.43
C VAL A 5 -23.03 33.45 -3.00
N SER A 6 -22.26 34.49 -2.63
CA SER A 6 -20.87 34.66 -3.11
C SER A 6 -19.83 33.86 -2.33
N LEU A 7 -20.18 33.27 -1.18
CA LEU A 7 -19.23 32.49 -0.35
C LEU A 7 -19.18 31.00 -0.73
N LEU A 8 -20.17 30.48 -1.47
CA LEU A 8 -20.24 29.06 -1.85
C LEU A 8 -19.54 28.73 -3.17
N VAL A 9 -19.12 29.75 -3.94
CA VAL A 9 -18.43 29.54 -5.23
C VAL A 9 -16.90 29.54 -5.09
N LEU A 10 -16.37 29.96 -3.93
CA LEU A 10 -14.92 30.03 -3.70
C LEU A 10 -14.34 28.84 -2.90
N SER A 11 -15.18 27.95 -2.36
CA SER A 11 -14.72 26.74 -1.65
C SER A 11 -14.49 25.53 -2.55
N SER A 12 -14.90 25.60 -3.82
CA SER A 12 -14.79 24.50 -4.79
C SER A 12 -13.49 24.50 -5.61
N LEU A 13 -12.53 25.39 -5.31
CA LEU A 13 -11.27 25.51 -6.05
C LEU A 13 -10.02 25.10 -5.25
N PHE A 14 -10.16 24.51 -4.07
CA PHE A 14 -9.01 24.27 -3.17
C PHE A 14 -8.64 22.82 -2.89
N TRP A 15 -9.23 21.84 -3.57
CA TRP A 15 -8.94 20.42 -3.33
C TRP A 15 -8.75 19.69 -4.66
N GLY A 16 -7.65 20.02 -5.33
CA GLY A 16 -7.22 19.39 -6.57
C GLY A 16 -5.71 19.51 -6.73
N ALA A 17 -4.95 19.21 -5.67
CA ALA A 17 -3.49 19.22 -5.69
C ALA A 17 -2.94 18.05 -4.86
N SER A 18 -2.72 16.93 -5.55
CA SER A 18 -1.72 15.89 -5.32
C SER A 18 -1.23 15.62 -3.89
N THR A 19 -2.14 15.19 -3.00
CA THR A 19 -1.74 14.50 -1.75
C THR A 19 -1.37 13.02 -1.98
N ASP A 20 -1.69 12.49 -3.16
CA ASP A 20 -1.63 11.05 -3.44
C ASP A 20 -0.21 10.50 -3.63
N ASP A 21 0.68 11.28 -4.23
CA ASP A 21 2.06 10.85 -4.49
C ASP A 21 2.87 10.74 -3.19
N GLY A 22 2.65 11.66 -2.24
CA GLY A 22 3.28 11.63 -0.93
C GLY A 22 2.82 10.42 -0.09
N VAL A 23 1.53 10.06 -0.16
CA VAL A 23 0.97 8.90 0.55
C VAL A 23 1.43 7.57 -0.07
N ALA A 24 1.57 7.50 -1.40
CA ALA A 24 2.10 6.33 -2.08
C ALA A 24 3.58 6.07 -1.72
N TYR A 25 4.39 7.14 -1.74
CA TYR A 25 5.80 7.08 -1.38
C TYR A 25 6.01 6.63 0.07
N THR A 26 5.28 7.24 1.01
CA THR A 26 5.36 6.89 2.44
C THR A 26 4.92 5.46 2.72
N SER A 27 3.85 4.97 2.07
CA SER A 27 3.39 3.58 2.19
C SER A 27 4.43 2.57 1.67
N SER A 28 5.13 2.91 0.58
CA SER A 28 6.20 2.09 0.01
C SER A 28 7.42 2.03 0.94
N MET A 29 7.84 3.16 1.51
CA MET A 29 8.93 3.21 2.49
C MET A 29 8.60 2.42 3.76
N GLU A 30 7.36 2.52 4.24
CA GLU A 30 6.92 1.78 5.41
C GLU A 30 6.97 0.27 5.16
N LEU A 31 6.47 -0.19 4.02
CA LEU A 31 6.56 -1.61 3.65
C LEU A 31 8.00 -2.10 3.60
N GLN A 32 8.93 -1.31 3.03
CA GLN A 32 10.35 -1.69 2.98
C GLN A 32 10.94 -1.89 4.39
N LYS A 33 10.68 -0.97 5.31
CA LYS A 33 11.14 -1.08 6.71
C LYS A 33 10.56 -2.30 7.42
N LEU A 34 9.28 -2.59 7.20
CA LEU A 34 8.61 -3.77 7.74
C LEU A 34 9.22 -5.06 7.19
N GLU A 35 9.47 -5.11 5.88
CA GLU A 35 10.10 -6.24 5.20
C GLU A 35 11.54 -6.48 5.70
N GLU A 36 12.31 -5.42 5.91
CA GLU A 36 13.66 -5.51 6.49
C GLU A 36 13.62 -6.04 7.92
N THR A 37 12.69 -5.53 8.74
CA THR A 37 12.49 -6.01 10.12
C THR A 37 12.12 -7.50 10.12
N LEU A 38 11.25 -7.91 9.20
CA LEU A 38 10.84 -9.31 9.06
C LEU A 38 12.03 -10.18 8.64
N LEU A 39 12.81 -9.77 7.65
CA LEU A 39 14.01 -10.50 7.22
C LEU A 39 15.00 -10.70 8.37
N LEU A 40 15.27 -9.65 9.15
CA LEU A 40 16.18 -9.71 10.30
C LEU A 40 15.67 -10.60 11.44
N SER A 41 14.35 -10.81 11.52
CA SER A 41 13.71 -11.66 12.53
C SER A 41 13.64 -13.13 12.12
N LEU A 42 13.93 -13.45 10.85
CA LEU A 42 13.90 -14.82 10.34
C LEU A 42 15.26 -15.53 10.53
N PRO A 43 15.27 -16.86 10.76
CA PRO A 43 16.49 -17.66 10.68
C PRO A 43 17.17 -17.50 9.32
N VAL A 44 18.50 -17.51 9.29
CA VAL A 44 19.30 -17.35 8.05
C VAL A 44 18.89 -18.36 6.96
N SER A 45 18.52 -19.58 7.36
CA SER A 45 18.02 -20.63 6.44
C SER A 45 16.73 -20.25 5.69
N ARG A 46 16.01 -19.22 6.13
CA ARG A 46 14.75 -18.73 5.54
C ARG A 46 14.94 -17.45 4.71
N HIS A 47 16.12 -16.84 4.70
CA HIS A 47 16.37 -15.56 3.99
C HIS A 47 16.11 -15.67 2.49
N ASN A 48 16.59 -16.74 1.84
CA ASN A 48 16.36 -16.95 0.40
C ASN A 48 14.86 -17.06 0.08
N GLN A 49 14.12 -17.83 0.88
CA GLN A 49 12.66 -17.98 0.71
C GLN A 49 11.92 -16.66 0.89
N PHE A 50 12.37 -15.82 1.83
CA PHE A 50 11.83 -14.48 2.00
C PHE A 50 12.07 -13.60 0.76
N HIS A 51 13.29 -13.60 0.22
CA HIS A 51 13.63 -12.83 -0.98
C HIS A 51 12.84 -13.29 -2.20
N GLU A 52 12.68 -14.61 -2.38
CA GLU A 52 11.85 -15.19 -3.44
C GLU A 52 10.38 -14.76 -3.29
N ALA A 53 9.79 -14.90 -2.11
CA ALA A 53 8.41 -14.49 -1.85
C ALA A 53 8.19 -12.99 -2.06
N LYS A 54 9.14 -12.16 -1.63
CA LYS A 54 9.12 -10.70 -1.85
C LYS A 54 9.18 -10.35 -3.33
N SER A 55 10.05 -11.02 -4.09
CA SER A 55 10.17 -10.82 -5.54
C SER A 55 8.88 -11.23 -6.26
N ALA A 56 8.38 -12.44 -5.97
CA ALA A 56 7.15 -12.97 -6.56
C ALA A 56 5.93 -12.08 -6.28
N TRP A 57 5.82 -11.55 -5.06
CA TRP A 57 4.74 -10.62 -4.71
C TRP A 57 4.78 -9.32 -5.51
N ARG A 58 5.98 -8.74 -5.74
CA ARG A 58 6.13 -7.53 -6.57
C ARG A 58 5.69 -7.78 -8.01
N THR A 59 6.14 -8.90 -8.58
CA THR A 59 5.71 -9.31 -9.93
C THR A 59 4.21 -9.51 -10.00
N TYR A 60 3.61 -10.18 -9.02
CA TYR A 60 2.17 -10.37 -8.94
C TYR A 60 1.42 -9.04 -8.87
N ARG A 61 1.86 -8.10 -8.01
CA ARG A 61 1.26 -6.76 -7.90
C ARG A 61 1.27 -6.04 -9.24
N ASP A 62 2.40 -6.03 -9.93
CA ASP A 62 2.54 -5.28 -11.18
C ASP A 62 1.65 -5.86 -12.28
N ILE A 63 1.59 -7.19 -12.40
CA ILE A 63 0.70 -7.89 -13.34
C ILE A 63 -0.77 -7.65 -13.00
N GLU A 64 -1.16 -7.80 -11.73
CA GLU A 64 -2.55 -7.65 -11.29
C GLU A 64 -3.03 -6.21 -11.49
N CYS A 65 -2.20 -5.21 -11.22
CA CYS A 65 -2.59 -3.82 -11.41
C CYS A 65 -2.73 -3.44 -12.87
N HIS A 66 -1.84 -3.94 -13.74
CA HIS A 66 -2.00 -3.74 -15.18
C HIS A 66 -3.22 -4.49 -15.73
N TYR A 67 -3.47 -5.71 -15.26
CA TYR A 67 -4.67 -6.47 -15.61
C TYR A 67 -5.95 -5.71 -15.23
N ARG A 68 -6.01 -5.13 -14.02
CA ARG A 68 -7.18 -4.35 -13.57
C ARG A 68 -7.41 -3.09 -14.38
N GLU A 69 -6.35 -2.35 -14.71
CA GLU A 69 -6.47 -1.17 -15.57
C GLU A 69 -7.00 -1.55 -16.96
N LEU A 70 -6.47 -2.61 -17.57
CA LEU A 70 -6.90 -3.06 -18.90
C LEU A 70 -8.36 -3.54 -18.95
N ASN A 71 -8.81 -4.24 -17.90
CA ASN A 71 -10.15 -4.84 -17.88
C ASN A 71 -11.21 -3.95 -17.22
N PHE A 72 -10.80 -3.07 -16.31
CA PHE A 72 -11.68 -2.22 -15.50
C PHE A 72 -11.12 -0.79 -15.35
N PRO A 73 -10.84 -0.08 -16.44
CA PRO A 73 -10.15 1.23 -16.40
C PRO A 73 -10.95 2.32 -15.66
N MET A 74 -12.27 2.16 -15.56
CA MET A 74 -13.14 3.09 -14.84
C MET A 74 -13.15 2.84 -13.31
N LEU A 75 -12.57 1.74 -12.83
CA LEU A 75 -12.60 1.34 -11.42
C LEU A 75 -11.30 1.63 -10.67
N THR A 76 -10.15 1.57 -11.32
CA THR A 76 -8.84 1.77 -10.68
C THR A 76 -7.78 2.09 -11.71
N THR A 77 -6.86 2.99 -11.38
CA THR A 77 -5.59 3.12 -12.10
C THR A 77 -4.56 2.10 -11.59
N VAL A 78 -3.44 1.94 -12.31
CA VAL A 78 -2.30 1.13 -11.86
C VAL A 78 -1.74 1.66 -10.55
N GLU A 79 -1.63 2.98 -10.39
CA GLU A 79 -1.10 3.63 -9.20
C GLU A 79 -1.99 3.38 -7.99
N GLU A 80 -3.31 3.55 -8.15
CA GLU A 80 -4.30 3.30 -7.09
C GLU A 80 -4.30 1.83 -6.65
N CYS A 81 -4.27 0.90 -7.62
CA CYS A 81 -4.14 -0.52 -7.35
C CYS A 81 -2.85 -0.83 -6.59
N SER A 82 -1.72 -0.32 -7.08
CA SER A 82 -0.40 -0.55 -6.48
C SER A 82 -0.36 -0.04 -5.04
N ARG A 83 -0.92 1.15 -4.79
CA ARG A 83 -1.04 1.73 -3.43
C ARG A 83 -1.87 0.83 -2.51
N SER A 84 -3.03 0.37 -2.99
CA SER A 84 -3.91 -0.53 -2.24
C SER A 84 -3.21 -1.85 -1.89
N MET A 85 -2.48 -2.43 -2.84
CA MET A 85 -1.74 -3.68 -2.63
C MET A 85 -0.56 -3.50 -1.68
N VAL A 86 0.21 -2.41 -1.79
CA VAL A 86 1.28 -2.07 -0.84
C VAL A 86 0.73 -1.93 0.58
N HIS A 87 -0.40 -1.24 0.74
CA HIS A 87 -1.05 -1.09 2.05
C HIS A 87 -1.47 -2.45 2.65
N LYS A 88 -2.12 -3.30 1.86
CA LYS A 88 -2.51 -4.66 2.28
C LYS A 88 -1.28 -5.50 2.66
N ARG A 89 -0.21 -5.42 1.87
CA ARG A 89 1.03 -6.12 2.16
C ARG A 89 1.69 -5.64 3.45
N ALA A 90 1.67 -4.34 3.74
CA ALA A 90 2.16 -3.82 5.01
C ALA A 90 1.38 -4.39 6.21
N ILE A 91 0.04 -4.52 6.08
CA ILE A 91 -0.79 -5.17 7.11
C ILE A 91 -0.37 -6.64 7.29
N GLU A 92 -0.23 -7.40 6.20
CA GLU A 92 0.23 -8.80 6.26
C GLU A 92 1.59 -8.93 6.94
N VAL A 93 2.59 -8.11 6.56
CA VAL A 93 3.93 -8.18 7.15
C VAL A 93 3.89 -7.83 8.64
N ARG A 94 3.09 -6.85 9.07
CA ARG A 94 2.88 -6.56 10.50
C ARG A 94 2.28 -7.76 11.24
N HIS A 95 1.35 -8.51 10.63
CA HIS A 95 0.81 -9.73 11.22
C HIS A 95 1.88 -10.82 11.36
N HIS A 96 2.72 -11.03 10.32
CA HIS A 96 3.82 -11.99 10.39
C HIS A 96 4.83 -11.62 11.49
N LEU A 97 5.18 -10.34 11.62
CA LEU A 97 6.04 -9.85 12.70
C LEU A 97 5.43 -10.13 14.09
N ARG A 98 4.12 -9.89 14.26
CA ARG A 98 3.42 -10.21 15.51
C ARG A 98 3.50 -11.71 15.84
N TRP A 99 3.30 -12.58 14.85
CA TRP A 99 3.44 -14.03 15.02
C TRP A 99 4.86 -14.44 15.44
N LEU A 100 5.90 -13.85 14.85
CA LEU A 100 7.28 -14.12 15.24
C LEU A 100 7.58 -13.72 16.70
N HIS A 101 6.87 -12.73 17.23
CA HIS A 101 6.99 -12.30 18.63
C HIS A 101 5.99 -13.02 19.57
N GLY A 102 5.34 -14.09 19.12
CA GLY A 102 4.41 -14.87 19.94
C GLY A 102 3.10 -14.13 20.25
N LEU A 103 2.82 -13.02 19.58
CA LEU A 103 1.54 -12.33 19.69
C LEU A 103 0.51 -13.07 18.82
N PRO A 104 -0.70 -13.34 19.34
CA PRO A 104 -1.76 -13.95 18.54
C PRO A 104 -2.08 -13.03 17.36
N GLY A 105 -1.88 -13.52 16.15
CA GLY A 105 -2.61 -13.01 15.00
C GLY A 105 -3.67 -14.03 14.68
N ASN A 106 -4.91 -13.57 14.59
CA ASN A 106 -6.06 -14.42 14.33
C ASN A 106 -5.85 -15.16 13.00
N VAL A 107 -5.46 -16.42 13.06
CA VAL A 107 -5.74 -17.37 11.98
C VAL A 107 -7.21 -17.70 12.16
N GLN A 108 -8.08 -17.05 11.37
CA GLN A 108 -9.47 -17.47 11.20
C GLN A 108 -9.53 -18.52 10.10
#